data_AF-A0A7S3S8V7-F1
#
_entry.id   AF-A0A7S3S8V7-F1
#
_cell.length_a   1.000
_cell.length_b   1.000
_cell.length_c   1.000
_cell.angle_alpha   90.00
_cell.angle_beta   90.00
_cell.angle_gamma   90.00
#
_symmetry.space_group_name_H-M   'P 1'
#
loop_
_entity.id
_entity.type
_entity.pdbx_description
1 polymer ?
#
loop_
_entity_poly.entity_id
_entity_poly.type
_entity_poly.pdbx_seq_one_letter_code
_entity_poly.pdbx_strand_id
1 'polypeptide(L)'
;RAVSRGGANRQGCPRHKAPSGMAAQRLECPVCLEVQDGQQHQCREGHVFCASCDSSLRAPRRCPECRMALGPLSQAIRSRSHEERIAALPAACSHCGLATTRGEVAAHEQDCPQRPRACSAAEAGCAWSGLLADKAAHEATCPFAVCQRMMAPLAPLQAQVAPLQTEVVELRAENERLQAVQAQVAPLRAQVAASWHRCRLSWQRRARRTHSCGRRTHSCGRRTRSCSPRSRPPRRRRRQRRRTAWGGPPSRRRQQRPRTGLQKPLPTRRPRRRPAL
;
A
#
# COMPACT_ATOMS: atom_id res chain seq x y z
N ARG A 1 8.41 -48.70 8.73
CA ARG A 1 7.43 -49.25 7.76
C ARG A 1 6.05 -49.00 8.38
N ALA A 2 5.08 -48.29 7.83
CA ALA A 2 4.80 -47.84 6.47
C ALA A 2 4.20 -46.42 6.48
N VAL A 3 4.53 -45.62 5.47
CA VAL A 3 4.01 -44.27 5.23
C VAL A 3 2.90 -44.39 4.19
N SER A 4 1.65 -44.13 4.57
CA SER A 4 0.52 -44.12 3.65
C SER A 4 0.45 -42.77 2.92
N ARG A 5 0.90 -42.79 1.66
CA ARG A 5 0.66 -41.73 0.67
C ARG A 5 -0.70 -41.95 0.01
N GLY A 6 -1.52 -40.91 -0.09
CA GLY A 6 -2.73 -40.88 -0.91
C GLY A 6 -3.50 -39.59 -0.65
N GLY A 7 -3.99 -38.82 -1.62
CA GLY A 7 -3.88 -38.88 -3.07
C GLY A 7 -4.17 -37.45 -3.56
N ALA A 8 -3.50 -37.03 -4.63
CA ALA A 8 -3.68 -35.71 -5.23
C ALA A 8 -5.11 -35.58 -5.77
N ASN A 9 -5.89 -34.69 -5.17
CA ASN A 9 -7.23 -34.31 -5.60
C ASN A 9 -7.16 -33.57 -6.95
N ARG A 10 -7.24 -34.31 -8.06
CA ARG A 10 -7.45 -33.75 -9.40
C ARG A 10 -8.87 -33.21 -9.46
N GLN A 11 -9.03 -31.94 -9.13
CA GLN A 11 -10.25 -31.18 -9.41
C GLN A 11 -10.37 -31.02 -10.92
N GLY A 12 -11.10 -31.94 -11.56
CA GLY A 12 -11.55 -31.77 -12.93
C GLY A 12 -12.54 -30.61 -13.02
N CYS A 13 -12.39 -29.75 -14.03
CA CYS A 13 -13.40 -28.75 -14.36
C CYS A 13 -14.77 -29.42 -14.55
N PRO A 14 -15.86 -28.86 -14.02
CA PRO A 14 -17.19 -29.36 -14.33
C PRO A 14 -17.45 -29.17 -15.83
N ARG A 15 -17.58 -30.28 -16.55
CA ARG A 15 -18.17 -30.30 -17.89
C ARG A 15 -19.63 -29.86 -17.74
N HIS A 16 -19.91 -28.57 -17.93
CA HIS A 16 -21.26 -28.08 -18.07
C HIS A 16 -21.87 -28.78 -19.30
N LYS A 17 -22.91 -29.62 -19.09
CA LYS A 17 -23.70 -30.15 -20.20
C LYS A 17 -24.28 -28.95 -20.96
N ALA A 18 -23.83 -28.77 -22.20
CA ALA A 18 -24.36 -27.73 -23.06
C ALA A 18 -25.88 -27.91 -23.24
N PRO A 19 -26.66 -26.82 -23.31
CA PRO A 19 -28.06 -26.91 -23.70
C PRO A 19 -28.15 -27.41 -25.14
N SER A 20 -28.94 -28.47 -25.37
CA SER A 20 -29.19 -29.04 -26.70
C SER A 20 -30.15 -28.16 -27.53
N GLY A 21 -29.76 -26.91 -27.77
CA GLY A 21 -30.50 -25.97 -28.61
C GLY A 21 -29.78 -25.74 -29.95
N MET A 22 -30.53 -25.63 -31.05
CA MET A 22 -30.02 -25.30 -32.39
C MET A 22 -29.15 -24.02 -32.41
N ALA A 23 -29.38 -23.09 -31.48
CA ALA A 23 -28.59 -21.87 -31.31
C ALA A 23 -27.15 -22.13 -30.84
N ALA A 24 -26.92 -23.18 -30.04
CA ALA A 24 -25.60 -23.54 -29.54
C ALA A 24 -24.73 -24.17 -30.64
N GLN A 25 -25.33 -24.98 -31.52
CA GLN A 25 -24.63 -25.66 -32.63
C GLN A 25 -23.99 -24.67 -33.62
N ARG A 26 -24.60 -23.50 -33.81
CA ARG A 26 -24.06 -22.43 -34.68
C ARG A 26 -22.94 -21.60 -34.01
N LEU A 27 -22.56 -21.92 -32.77
CA LEU A 27 -21.55 -21.20 -31.99
C LEU A 27 -20.37 -22.09 -31.59
N GLU A 28 -20.40 -23.37 -31.95
CA GLU A 28 -19.32 -24.33 -31.70
C GLU A 28 -18.04 -23.94 -32.45
N CYS A 29 -16.90 -24.19 -31.82
CA CYS A 29 -15.62 -24.02 -32.50
C CYS A 29 -15.40 -25.19 -33.49
N PRO A 30 -15.03 -24.94 -34.76
CA PRO A 30 -14.82 -26.00 -35.75
C PRO A 30 -13.65 -26.94 -35.44
N VAL A 31 -12.78 -26.57 -34.49
CA VAL A 31 -11.60 -27.37 -34.11
C VAL A 31 -11.91 -28.32 -32.96
N CYS A 32 -12.50 -27.82 -31.87
CA CYS A 32 -12.80 -28.63 -30.70
C CYS A 32 -14.25 -29.11 -30.60
N LEU A 33 -15.14 -28.63 -31.50
CA LEU A 33 -16.57 -28.96 -31.54
C LEU A 33 -17.31 -28.64 -30.24
N GLU A 34 -16.82 -27.64 -29.50
CA GLU A 34 -17.35 -27.23 -28.21
C GLU A 34 -17.61 -25.72 -28.21
N VAL A 35 -18.62 -25.29 -27.46
CA VAL A 35 -18.89 -23.87 -27.21
C VAL A 35 -18.03 -23.42 -26.02
N GLN A 36 -16.94 -22.72 -26.31
CA GLN A 36 -16.01 -22.20 -25.30
C GLN A 36 -16.43 -20.80 -24.86
N ASP A 37 -16.49 -20.58 -23.55
CA ASP A 37 -16.68 -19.23 -23.00
C ASP A 37 -15.38 -18.41 -23.13
N GLY A 38 -15.50 -17.08 -23.15
CA GLY A 38 -14.36 -16.17 -23.28
C GLY A 38 -13.96 -15.89 -24.72
N GLN A 39 -12.69 -15.59 -24.96
CA GLN A 39 -12.24 -14.95 -26.21
C GLN A 39 -12.43 -15.83 -27.45
N GLN A 40 -13.06 -15.26 -28.48
CA GLN A 40 -13.23 -15.91 -29.78
C GLN A 40 -12.45 -15.15 -30.83
N HIS A 41 -11.68 -15.87 -31.66
CA HIS A 41 -10.89 -15.29 -32.73
C HIS A 41 -11.58 -15.50 -34.08
N GLN A 42 -11.41 -14.54 -34.97
CA GLN A 42 -12.03 -14.50 -36.28
C GLN A 42 -10.97 -14.29 -37.37
N CYS A 43 -11.09 -15.03 -38.48
CA CYS A 43 -10.27 -14.77 -39.66
C CYS A 43 -10.83 -13.59 -40.46
N ARG A 44 -10.06 -13.04 -41.42
CA ARG A 44 -10.51 -11.92 -42.25
C ARG A 44 -11.76 -12.21 -43.08
N GLU A 45 -12.01 -13.48 -43.41
CA GLU A 45 -13.22 -13.93 -44.12
C GLU A 45 -14.42 -14.21 -43.20
N GLY A 46 -14.29 -14.00 -41.88
CA GLY A 46 -15.41 -14.08 -40.94
C GLY A 46 -15.56 -15.40 -40.16
N HIS A 47 -14.83 -16.48 -40.47
CA HIS A 47 -14.87 -17.73 -39.69
C HIS A 47 -14.36 -17.52 -38.25
N VAL A 48 -15.09 -18.08 -37.27
CA VAL A 48 -14.83 -17.91 -35.83
C VAL A 48 -14.41 -19.24 -35.19
N PHE A 49 -13.44 -19.18 -34.29
CA PHE A 49 -12.93 -20.30 -33.49
C PHE A 49 -12.43 -19.79 -32.14
N CYS A 50 -12.35 -20.66 -31.13
CA CYS A 50 -11.96 -20.23 -29.79
C CYS A 50 -10.46 -19.89 -29.71
N ALA A 51 -10.11 -18.98 -28.81
CA ALA A 51 -8.73 -18.54 -28.62
C ALA A 51 -7.76 -19.66 -28.22
N SER A 52 -8.25 -20.68 -27.49
CA SER A 52 -7.45 -21.85 -27.10
C SER A 52 -7.10 -22.76 -28.29
N CYS A 53 -8.02 -22.90 -29.25
CA CYS A 53 -7.73 -23.63 -30.48
C CYS A 53 -6.79 -22.82 -31.38
N ASP A 54 -6.97 -21.50 -31.48
CA ASP A 54 -6.08 -20.64 -32.27
C ASP A 54 -4.62 -20.67 -31.77
N SER A 55 -4.42 -20.62 -30.44
CA SER A 55 -3.08 -20.70 -29.85
C SER A 55 -2.43 -22.07 -30.05
N SER A 56 -3.22 -23.11 -30.28
CA SER A 56 -2.75 -24.48 -30.52
C SER A 56 -2.43 -24.77 -32.00
N LEU A 57 -2.76 -23.87 -32.93
CA LEU A 57 -2.47 -24.03 -34.34
C LEU A 57 -0.96 -23.97 -34.62
N ARG A 58 -0.46 -24.90 -35.45
CA ARG A 58 0.94 -24.92 -35.89
C ARG A 58 1.25 -23.68 -36.73
N ALA A 59 2.46 -23.14 -36.58
CA ALA A 59 2.95 -22.04 -37.39
C ALA A 59 3.33 -22.53 -38.82
N PRO A 60 3.04 -21.74 -39.88
CA PRO A 60 2.27 -20.51 -39.88
C PRO A 60 0.77 -20.78 -39.63
N ARG A 61 0.16 -19.99 -38.73
CA ARG A 61 -1.23 -20.19 -38.34
C ARG A 61 -2.18 -19.87 -39.49
N ARG A 62 -3.09 -20.79 -39.77
CA ARG A 62 -4.08 -20.71 -40.85
C ARG A 62 -5.47 -20.99 -40.33
N CYS A 63 -6.47 -20.34 -40.91
CA CYS A 63 -7.87 -20.59 -40.59
C CYS A 63 -8.19 -22.08 -40.83
N PRO A 64 -8.80 -22.79 -39.87
CA PRO A 64 -9.20 -24.18 -40.03
C PRO A 64 -10.18 -24.41 -41.20
N GLU A 65 -11.01 -23.40 -41.49
CA GLU A 65 -12.06 -23.49 -42.50
C GLU A 65 -11.57 -23.06 -43.89
N CYS A 66 -11.09 -21.82 -44.04
CA CYS A 66 -10.72 -21.26 -45.35
C CYS A 66 -9.22 -21.23 -45.64
N ARG A 67 -8.37 -21.73 -44.71
CA ARG A 67 -6.90 -21.78 -44.83
C ARG A 67 -6.18 -20.43 -44.98
N MET A 68 -6.91 -19.31 -44.86
CA MET A 68 -6.38 -17.95 -44.84
C MET A 68 -5.35 -17.75 -43.71
N ALA A 69 -4.29 -16.98 -43.95
CA ALA A 69 -3.27 -16.69 -42.94
C ALA A 69 -3.83 -15.82 -41.81
N LEU A 70 -3.61 -16.23 -40.55
CA LEU A 70 -4.12 -15.54 -39.36
C LEU A 70 -3.11 -14.55 -38.73
N GLY A 71 -1.88 -14.48 -39.26
CA GLY A 71 -0.80 -13.65 -38.70
C GLY A 71 -0.27 -14.17 -37.36
N PRO A 72 0.45 -13.33 -36.57
CA PRO A 72 0.88 -13.63 -35.21
C PRO A 72 -0.29 -13.62 -34.19
N LEU A 73 -0.23 -14.45 -33.15
CA LEU A 73 -1.32 -14.58 -32.15
C LEU A 73 -1.62 -13.27 -31.41
N SER A 74 -0.63 -12.42 -31.19
CA SER A 74 -0.79 -11.08 -30.59
C SER A 74 -1.65 -10.13 -31.42
N GLN A 75 -1.86 -10.42 -32.70
CA GLN A 75 -2.68 -9.63 -33.63
C GLN A 75 -3.96 -10.37 -34.06
N ALA A 76 -4.37 -11.41 -33.31
CA ALA A 76 -5.61 -12.12 -33.60
C ALA A 76 -6.81 -11.17 -33.52
N ILE A 77 -7.71 -11.26 -34.49
CA ILE A 77 -8.93 -10.45 -34.54
C ILE A 77 -9.95 -11.10 -33.60
N ARG A 78 -10.33 -10.41 -32.53
CA ARG A 78 -11.31 -10.88 -31.54
C ARG A 78 -12.74 -10.57 -31.98
N SER A 79 -13.62 -11.57 -31.97
CA SER A 79 -15.04 -11.43 -32.34
C SER A 79 -15.93 -11.25 -31.11
N ARG A 80 -16.12 -10.00 -30.70
CA ARG A 80 -16.97 -9.66 -29.53
C ARG A 80 -18.43 -10.06 -29.72
N SER A 81 -18.97 -9.94 -30.93
CA SER A 81 -20.36 -10.32 -31.22
C SER A 81 -20.58 -11.83 -31.05
N HIS A 82 -19.59 -12.67 -31.38
CA HIS A 82 -19.68 -14.11 -31.15
C HIS A 82 -19.60 -14.44 -29.66
N GLU A 83 -18.76 -13.72 -28.91
CA GLU A 83 -18.67 -13.84 -27.45
C GLU A 83 -19.98 -13.46 -26.76
N GLU A 84 -20.61 -12.35 -27.15
CA GLU A 84 -21.90 -11.91 -26.61
C GLU A 84 -23.00 -12.94 -26.89
N ARG A 85 -23.01 -13.54 -28.09
CA ARG A 85 -23.96 -14.60 -28.44
C ARG A 85 -23.74 -15.87 -27.63
N ILE A 86 -22.49 -16.27 -27.37
CA ILE A 86 -22.16 -17.38 -26.48
C ILE A 86 -22.62 -17.08 -25.06
N ALA A 87 -22.33 -15.88 -24.56
CA ALA A 87 -22.71 -15.45 -23.21
C ALA A 87 -24.23 -15.44 -23.02
N ALA A 88 -25.00 -15.08 -24.06
CA ALA A 88 -26.46 -15.04 -24.05
C ALA A 88 -27.13 -16.43 -24.18
N LEU A 89 -26.37 -17.50 -24.42
CA LEU A 89 -26.94 -18.85 -24.46
C LEU A 89 -27.60 -19.19 -23.11
N PRO A 90 -28.76 -19.86 -23.12
CA PRO A 90 -29.43 -20.26 -21.89
C PRO A 90 -28.51 -21.19 -21.09
N ALA A 91 -28.51 -21.02 -19.78
CA ALA A 91 -27.85 -21.89 -18.83
C ALA A 91 -28.77 -22.05 -17.61
N ALA A 92 -28.50 -23.04 -16.79
CA ALA A 92 -29.19 -23.19 -15.51
C ALA A 92 -28.15 -23.37 -14.41
N CYS A 93 -28.40 -22.76 -13.26
CA CYS A 93 -27.56 -23.01 -12.09
C CYS A 93 -27.62 -24.50 -11.72
N SER A 94 -26.46 -25.10 -11.52
CA SER A 94 -26.32 -26.51 -11.13
C SER A 94 -26.91 -26.85 -9.75
N HIS A 95 -27.12 -25.84 -8.90
CA HIS A 95 -27.57 -26.03 -7.51
C HIS A 95 -29.05 -25.69 -7.30
N CYS A 96 -29.52 -24.54 -7.79
CA CYS A 96 -30.91 -24.11 -7.60
C CYS A 96 -31.81 -24.29 -8.84
N GLY A 97 -31.25 -24.67 -9.99
CA GLY A 97 -32.00 -24.81 -11.24
C GLY A 97 -32.49 -23.51 -11.86
N LEU A 98 -32.11 -22.34 -11.33
CA LEU A 98 -32.50 -21.04 -11.87
C LEU A 98 -32.00 -20.91 -13.31
N ALA A 99 -32.93 -20.65 -14.23
CA ALA A 99 -32.62 -20.32 -15.62
C ALA A 99 -31.92 -18.96 -15.68
N THR A 100 -30.75 -18.92 -16.30
CA THR A 100 -29.89 -17.76 -16.46
C THR A 100 -29.16 -17.88 -17.81
N THR A 101 -28.14 -17.06 -18.05
CA THR A 101 -27.31 -17.10 -19.24
C THR A 101 -25.91 -17.65 -18.92
N ARG A 102 -25.18 -18.15 -19.91
CA ARG A 102 -23.80 -18.63 -19.71
C ARG A 102 -22.87 -17.54 -19.15
N GLY A 103 -23.10 -16.27 -19.52
CA GLY A 103 -22.33 -15.14 -19.00
C GLY A 103 -22.58 -14.85 -17.52
N GLU A 104 -23.77 -15.14 -17.01
CA GLU A 104 -24.20 -14.78 -15.65
C GLU A 104 -24.14 -15.94 -14.65
N VAL A 105 -24.19 -17.20 -15.13
CA VAL A 105 -24.26 -18.39 -14.26
C VAL A 105 -23.11 -18.47 -13.27
N ALA A 106 -21.88 -18.10 -13.69
CA ALA A 106 -20.71 -18.13 -12.82
C ALA A 106 -20.77 -17.08 -11.70
N ALA A 107 -21.35 -15.91 -11.98
CA ALA A 107 -21.59 -14.88 -10.95
C ALA A 107 -22.70 -15.33 -9.99
N HIS A 108 -23.79 -15.88 -10.54
CA HIS A 108 -24.87 -16.43 -9.72
C HIS A 108 -24.39 -17.56 -8.79
N GLU A 109 -23.56 -18.50 -9.27
CA GLU A 109 -23.06 -19.61 -8.45
C GLU A 109 -22.19 -19.15 -7.25
N GLN A 110 -21.64 -17.94 -7.27
CA GLN A 110 -20.91 -17.39 -6.13
C GLN A 110 -21.86 -17.10 -4.95
N ASP A 111 -23.04 -16.56 -5.26
CA ASP A 111 -24.04 -16.13 -4.27
C ASP A 111 -25.29 -17.04 -4.22
N CYS A 112 -25.26 -18.17 -4.92
CA CYS A 112 -26.39 -19.09 -5.01
C CYS A 112 -26.72 -19.67 -3.62
N PRO A 113 -27.96 -19.48 -3.12
CA PRO A 113 -28.35 -19.90 -1.77
C PRO A 113 -28.32 -21.42 -1.58
N GLN A 114 -28.55 -22.17 -2.66
CA GLN A 114 -28.55 -23.64 -2.67
C GLN A 114 -27.16 -24.24 -2.91
N ARG A 115 -26.13 -23.41 -3.10
CA ARG A 115 -24.78 -23.93 -3.30
C ARG A 115 -24.15 -24.31 -1.96
N PRO A 116 -23.63 -25.54 -1.81
CA PRO A 116 -22.94 -25.93 -0.59
C PRO A 116 -21.70 -25.06 -0.32
N ARG A 117 -21.51 -24.68 0.94
CA ARG A 117 -20.39 -23.90 1.47
C ARG A 117 -19.95 -24.47 2.79
N ALA A 118 -18.64 -24.43 3.03
CA ALA A 118 -18.09 -24.68 4.36
C ALA A 118 -18.21 -23.42 5.23
N CYS A 119 -18.11 -23.61 6.54
CA CYS A 119 -17.97 -22.52 7.50
C CYS A 119 -16.73 -21.67 7.18
N SER A 120 -16.79 -20.34 7.39
CA SER A 120 -15.60 -19.46 7.32
C SER A 120 -14.47 -19.93 8.25
N ALA A 121 -14.82 -20.58 9.35
CA ALA A 121 -13.89 -21.13 10.31
C ALA A 121 -13.52 -22.60 10.07
N ALA A 122 -13.66 -23.11 8.84
CA ALA A 122 -13.27 -24.47 8.49
C ALA A 122 -11.79 -24.74 8.79
N GLU A 123 -10.90 -23.79 8.49
CA GLU A 123 -9.46 -23.90 8.78
C GLU A 123 -9.16 -23.96 10.29
N ALA A 124 -10.03 -23.38 11.13
CA ALA A 124 -9.91 -23.46 12.58
C ALA A 124 -10.48 -24.75 13.17
N GLY A 125 -11.04 -25.64 12.35
CA GLY A 125 -11.54 -26.95 12.77
C GLY A 125 -13.06 -27.11 12.71
N CYS A 126 -13.82 -26.15 12.17
CA CYS A 126 -15.25 -26.33 11.98
C CYS A 126 -15.54 -27.30 10.82
N ALA A 127 -16.18 -28.44 11.11
CA ALA A 127 -16.55 -29.44 10.11
C ALA A 127 -17.88 -29.16 9.39
N TRP A 128 -18.57 -28.05 9.70
CA TRP A 128 -19.87 -27.76 9.12
C TRP A 128 -19.75 -27.44 7.62
N SER A 129 -20.59 -28.11 6.83
CA SER A 129 -20.84 -27.81 5.42
C SER A 129 -22.34 -27.91 5.17
N GLY A 130 -22.89 -26.93 4.46
CA GLY A 130 -24.33 -26.84 4.22
C GLY A 130 -24.64 -25.82 3.15
N LEU A 131 -25.92 -25.52 2.94
CA LEU A 131 -26.34 -24.54 1.95
C LEU A 131 -25.87 -23.13 2.35
N LEU A 132 -25.57 -22.28 1.37
CA LEU A 132 -25.21 -20.88 1.64
C LEU A 132 -26.31 -20.16 2.44
N ALA A 133 -27.59 -20.50 2.21
CA ALA A 133 -28.72 -19.98 2.98
C ALA A 133 -28.61 -20.23 4.49
N ASP A 134 -28.11 -21.41 4.89
CA ASP A 134 -28.00 -21.82 6.30
C ASP A 134 -26.69 -21.37 6.95
N LYS A 135 -25.72 -20.93 6.14
CA LYS A 135 -24.38 -20.56 6.59
C LYS A 135 -24.39 -19.44 7.60
N ALA A 136 -25.17 -18.39 7.37
CA ALA A 136 -25.23 -17.24 8.29
C ALA A 136 -25.78 -17.65 9.67
N ALA A 137 -26.81 -18.50 9.70
CA ALA A 137 -27.39 -19.02 10.94
C ALA A 137 -26.38 -19.89 11.71
N HIS A 138 -25.65 -20.76 11.00
CA HIS A 138 -24.56 -21.53 11.59
C HIS A 138 -23.45 -20.63 12.13
N GLU A 139 -22.95 -19.67 11.36
CA GLU A 139 -21.82 -18.81 11.75
C GLU A 139 -22.16 -17.88 12.93
N ALA A 140 -23.45 -17.60 13.17
CA ALA A 140 -23.90 -16.88 14.36
C ALA A 140 -23.64 -17.66 15.66
N THR A 141 -23.74 -18.99 15.62
CA THR A 141 -23.64 -19.88 16.80
C THR A 141 -22.36 -20.71 16.84
N CYS A 142 -21.64 -20.83 15.72
CA CYS A 142 -20.42 -21.60 15.62
C CYS A 142 -19.29 -21.03 16.51
N PRO A 143 -18.78 -21.80 17.49
CA PRO A 143 -17.72 -21.32 18.39
C PRO A 143 -16.48 -20.84 17.65
N PHE A 144 -16.07 -21.57 16.61
CA PHE A 144 -14.89 -21.21 15.80
C PHE A 144 -15.10 -19.89 15.04
N ALA A 145 -16.27 -19.69 14.42
CA ALA A 145 -16.58 -18.45 13.70
C ALA A 145 -16.72 -17.25 14.66
N VAL A 146 -17.31 -17.46 15.84
CA VAL A 146 -17.40 -16.45 16.89
C VAL A 146 -16.00 -16.02 17.36
N CYS A 147 -15.13 -16.98 17.68
CA CYS A 147 -13.76 -16.70 18.09
C CYS A 147 -12.97 -15.96 17.00
N GLN A 148 -13.09 -16.38 15.72
CA GLN A 148 -12.44 -15.69 14.61
C GLN A 148 -12.89 -14.23 14.47
N ARG A 149 -14.21 -13.96 14.53
CA ARG A 149 -14.72 -12.58 14.50
C ARG A 149 -14.21 -11.75 15.68
N MET A 150 -14.15 -12.36 16.87
CA MET A 150 -13.65 -11.69 18.07
C MET A 150 -12.15 -11.36 17.97
N MET A 151 -11.35 -12.23 17.33
CA MET A 151 -9.92 -12.02 17.15
C MET A 151 -9.55 -11.18 15.92
N ALA A 152 -10.46 -11.01 14.95
CA ALA A 152 -10.19 -10.26 13.71
C ALA A 152 -9.66 -8.82 13.95
N PRO A 153 -10.14 -8.05 14.93
CA PRO A 153 -9.58 -6.72 15.22
C PRO A 153 -8.16 -6.72 15.79
N LEU A 154 -7.66 -7.84 16.31
CA LEU A 154 -6.31 -7.93 16.87
C LEU A 154 -5.23 -7.92 15.76
N ALA A 155 -5.50 -8.51 14.60
CA ALA A 155 -4.54 -8.59 13.50
C ALA A 155 -4.02 -7.21 13.01
N PRO A 156 -4.87 -6.21 12.69
CA PRO A 156 -4.38 -4.88 12.30
C PRO A 156 -3.68 -4.13 13.44
N LEU A 157 -4.04 -4.41 14.71
CA LEU A 157 -3.34 -3.83 15.86
C LEU A 157 -1.94 -4.44 16.01
N GLN A 158 -1.81 -5.76 15.86
CA GLN A 158 -0.52 -6.45 15.85
C GLN A 158 0.38 -5.93 14.70
N ALA A 159 -0.19 -5.69 13.52
CA ALA A 159 0.52 -5.10 12.40
C ALA A 159 1.02 -3.66 12.67
N GLN A 160 0.31 -2.89 13.52
CA GLN A 160 0.75 -1.57 13.96
C GLN A 160 1.84 -1.62 15.04
N VAL A 161 1.85 -2.67 15.87
CA VAL A 161 2.84 -2.83 16.94
C VAL A 161 4.24 -3.12 16.38
N ALA A 162 4.35 -3.95 15.34
CA ALA A 162 5.64 -4.32 14.74
C ALA A 162 6.53 -3.11 14.31
N PRO A 163 6.06 -2.14 13.51
CA PRO A 163 6.89 -0.99 13.13
C PRO A 163 7.22 -0.09 14.33
N LEU A 164 6.30 0.05 15.29
CA LEU A 164 6.56 0.82 16.51
C LEU A 164 7.64 0.16 17.38
N GLN A 165 7.67 -1.18 17.44
CA GLN A 165 8.73 -1.91 18.13
C GLN A 165 10.08 -1.67 17.48
N THR A 166 10.16 -1.69 16.14
CA THR A 166 11.38 -1.34 15.40
C THR A 166 11.82 0.11 15.68
N GLU A 167 10.89 1.06 15.61
CA GLU A 167 11.17 2.48 15.90
C GLU A 167 11.69 2.66 17.33
N VAL A 168 11.14 1.94 18.31
CA VAL A 168 11.62 1.97 19.70
C VAL A 168 13.05 1.45 19.81
N VAL A 169 13.42 0.39 19.08
CA VAL A 169 14.79 -0.13 19.08
C VAL A 169 15.75 0.87 18.44
N GLU A 170 15.38 1.46 17.31
CA GLU A 170 16.20 2.48 16.63
C GLU A 170 16.43 3.71 17.52
N LEU A 171 15.37 4.22 18.15
CA LEU A 171 15.46 5.36 19.06
C LEU A 171 16.30 5.06 20.30
N ARG A 172 16.26 3.82 20.82
CA ARG A 172 17.13 3.41 21.93
C ARG A 172 18.60 3.43 21.51
N ALA A 173 18.92 2.86 20.35
CA ALA A 173 20.28 2.87 19.81
C ALA A 173 20.78 4.29 19.52
N GLU A 174 19.93 5.19 19.01
CA GLU A 174 20.27 6.59 18.81
C GLU A 174 20.51 7.31 20.14
N ASN A 175 19.69 7.07 21.15
CA ASN A 175 19.89 7.63 22.48
C ASN A 175 21.22 7.20 23.09
N GLU A 176 21.59 5.92 22.98
CA GLU A 176 22.89 5.41 23.44
C GLU A 176 24.05 6.11 22.73
N ARG A 177 23.96 6.29 21.41
CA ARG A 177 24.97 7.05 20.63
C ARG A 177 25.08 8.50 21.10
N LEU A 178 23.95 9.18 21.31
CA LEU A 178 23.94 10.57 21.77
C LEU A 178 24.49 10.69 23.18
N GLN A 179 24.18 9.75 24.08
CA GLN A 179 24.75 9.70 25.43
C GLN A 179 26.28 9.52 25.38
N ALA A 180 26.79 8.66 24.50
CA ALA A 180 28.23 8.50 24.32
C ALA A 180 28.90 9.80 23.84
N VAL A 181 28.29 10.51 22.88
CA VAL A 181 28.79 11.82 22.41
C VAL A 181 28.74 12.85 23.54
N GLN A 182 27.66 12.90 24.33
CA GLN A 182 27.56 13.81 25.48
C GLN A 182 28.66 13.54 26.51
N ALA A 183 28.96 12.27 26.79
CA ALA A 183 30.04 11.87 27.70
C ALA A 183 31.41 12.35 27.21
N GLN A 184 31.68 12.33 25.90
CA GLN A 184 32.92 12.86 25.31
C GLN A 184 33.01 14.39 25.37
N VAL A 185 31.90 15.08 25.16
CA VAL A 185 31.85 16.55 25.12
C VAL A 185 31.84 17.18 26.52
N ALA A 186 31.33 16.46 27.53
CA ALA A 186 31.29 16.91 28.93
C ALA A 186 32.65 17.40 29.49
N PRO A 187 33.75 16.63 29.41
CA PRO A 187 35.05 17.08 29.91
C PRO A 187 35.59 18.28 29.12
N LEU A 188 35.38 18.33 27.79
CA LEU A 188 35.80 19.47 26.96
C LEU A 188 35.06 20.76 27.38
N ARG A 189 33.75 20.66 27.65
CA ARG A 189 32.97 21.78 28.19
C ARG A 189 33.47 22.23 29.56
N ALA A 190 33.82 21.29 30.43
CA ALA A 190 34.38 21.59 31.76
C ALA A 190 35.76 22.27 31.66
N GLN A 191 36.63 21.81 30.76
CA GLN A 191 37.94 22.42 30.51
C GLN A 191 37.82 23.86 29.99
N VAL A 192 36.91 24.09 29.03
CA VAL A 192 36.62 25.44 28.53
C VAL A 192 36.06 26.31 29.66
N ALA A 193 35.11 25.83 30.45
CA ALA A 193 34.58 26.60 31.60
C ALA A 193 35.69 26.95 32.62
N ALA A 194 36.58 26.01 32.93
CA ALA A 194 37.72 26.23 33.83
C ALA A 194 38.73 27.24 33.24
N SER A 195 38.99 27.20 31.93
CA SER A 195 39.88 28.17 31.28
C SER A 195 39.30 29.58 31.31
N TRP A 196 38.00 29.74 31.05
CA TRP A 196 37.28 31.01 31.22
C TRP A 196 37.31 31.52 32.67
N HIS A 197 37.14 30.63 33.65
CA HIS A 197 37.20 30.99 35.06
C HIS A 197 38.61 31.47 35.47
N ARG A 198 39.67 30.76 35.06
CA ARG A 198 41.07 31.17 35.27
C ARG A 198 41.36 32.52 34.62
N CYS A 199 40.91 32.74 33.39
CA CYS A 199 41.09 34.01 32.68
C CYS A 199 40.39 35.17 33.42
N ARG A 200 39.15 34.95 33.88
CA ARG A 200 38.40 35.93 34.69
C ARG A 200 39.12 36.29 35.99
N LEU A 201 39.62 35.30 36.73
CA LEU A 201 40.36 35.53 37.98
C LEU A 201 41.67 36.29 37.74
N SER A 202 42.41 35.96 36.68
CA SER A 202 43.62 36.70 36.27
C SER A 202 43.31 38.16 35.97
N TRP A 203 42.23 38.42 35.22
CA TRP A 203 41.73 39.77 34.95
C TRP A 203 41.37 40.54 36.22
N GLN A 204 40.63 39.92 37.15
CA GLN A 204 40.27 40.54 38.42
C GLN A 204 41.49 40.84 39.31
N ARG A 205 42.49 39.93 39.35
CA ARG A 205 43.75 40.15 40.07
C ARG A 205 44.54 41.32 39.47
N ARG A 206 44.62 41.43 38.13
CA ARG A 206 45.25 42.58 37.46
C ARG A 206 44.52 43.88 37.78
N ALA A 207 43.18 43.90 37.70
CA ALA A 207 42.37 45.06 38.04
C ALA A 207 42.54 45.52 39.51
N ARG A 208 42.66 44.59 40.46
CA ARG A 208 42.96 44.92 41.87
C ARG A 208 44.37 45.45 42.06
N ARG A 209 45.37 44.91 41.35
CA ARG A 209 46.77 45.41 41.36
C ARG A 209 46.89 46.83 40.77
N THR A 210 46.17 47.14 39.70
CA THR A 210 46.13 48.50 39.15
C THR A 210 45.43 49.48 40.10
N HIS A 211 44.41 49.06 40.84
CA HIS A 211 43.79 49.87 41.90
C HIS A 211 44.68 50.05 43.15
N SER A 212 45.52 49.06 43.51
CA SER A 212 46.47 49.21 44.63
C SER A 212 47.71 50.03 44.26
N CYS A 213 48.15 50.02 43.00
CA CYS A 213 49.21 50.91 42.51
C CYS A 213 48.74 52.37 42.44
N GLY A 214 47.48 52.63 42.11
CA GLY A 214 46.89 53.97 42.16
C GLY A 214 46.73 54.57 43.56
N ARG A 215 46.94 53.79 44.64
CA ARG A 215 46.95 54.27 46.03
C ARG A 215 48.35 54.38 46.65
N ARG A 216 49.41 53.91 45.97
CA ARG A 216 50.80 53.95 46.49
C ARG A 216 51.74 54.92 45.76
N THR A 217 51.22 55.75 44.87
CA THR A 217 51.99 56.81 44.21
C THR A 217 51.41 58.18 44.56
N HIS A 218 51.58 58.59 45.82
CA HIS A 218 51.46 59.99 46.24
C HIS A 218 52.53 60.32 47.29
N SER A 219 53.81 60.11 46.94
CA SER A 219 54.96 60.81 47.55
C SER A 219 56.28 60.38 46.90
N CYS A 220 56.56 60.81 45.67
CA CYS A 220 57.91 61.26 45.29
C CYS A 220 57.87 61.92 43.92
N GLY A 221 58.68 62.97 43.79
CA GLY A 221 58.61 63.96 42.73
C GLY A 221 58.96 63.46 41.33
N ARG A 222 58.24 64.07 40.38
CA ARG A 222 58.59 64.39 38.99
C ARG A 222 59.89 63.77 38.43
N ARG A 223 59.72 62.89 37.43
CA ARG A 223 60.32 63.11 36.10
C ARG A 223 59.39 62.52 35.04
N THR A 224 58.89 63.41 34.21
CA THR A 224 58.02 63.19 33.08
C THR A 224 58.74 62.38 31.99
N ARG A 225 58.28 61.17 31.71
CA ARG A 225 58.28 60.64 30.34
C ARG A 225 56.85 60.25 29.98
N SER A 226 56.34 61.02 29.04
CA SER A 226 55.06 60.87 28.37
C SER A 226 54.95 59.48 27.72
N CYS A 227 53.93 58.71 28.12
CA CYS A 227 53.37 57.64 27.32
C CYS A 227 51.85 57.81 27.36
N SER A 228 51.32 58.41 26.30
CA SER A 228 49.89 58.60 26.08
C SER A 228 49.12 57.27 26.09
N PRO A 229 47.85 57.25 26.53
CA PRO A 229 47.07 56.04 26.70
C PRO A 229 46.52 55.57 25.35
N ARG A 230 47.16 54.59 24.73
CA ARG A 230 46.56 53.82 23.62
C ARG A 230 46.23 52.40 24.07
N SER A 231 45.02 52.24 24.59
CA SER A 231 44.12 51.15 24.20
C SER A 231 42.82 51.23 25.01
N ARG A 232 41.82 51.93 24.44
CA ARG A 232 40.41 51.74 24.78
C ARG A 232 40.06 50.24 24.66
N PRO A 233 39.24 49.66 25.55
CA PRO A 233 38.68 48.34 25.29
C PRO A 233 37.79 48.43 24.04
N PRO A 234 37.69 47.37 23.23
CA PRO A 234 36.77 47.39 22.10
C PRO A 234 35.36 47.57 22.65
N ARG A 235 34.74 48.71 22.28
CA ARG A 235 33.31 48.95 22.48
C ARG A 235 32.55 47.75 21.90
N ARG A 236 31.62 47.23 22.70
CA ARG A 236 30.57 46.31 22.26
C ARG A 236 30.00 46.79 20.92
N ARG A 237 30.33 46.11 19.83
CA ARG A 237 29.49 46.17 18.63
C ARG A 237 28.27 45.31 18.94
N ARG A 238 27.16 45.97 19.30
CA ARG A 238 25.82 45.45 19.03
C ARG A 238 25.76 45.19 17.52
N ARG A 239 26.08 43.97 17.10
CA ARG A 239 25.52 43.42 15.87
C ARG A 239 24.21 42.76 16.28
N GLN A 240 23.10 43.42 15.94
CA GLN A 240 21.85 42.72 15.67
C GLN A 240 22.16 41.64 14.63
N ARG A 241 22.37 40.40 15.07
CA ARG A 241 22.22 39.23 14.21
C ARG A 241 20.84 38.66 14.52
N ARG A 242 20.04 38.64 13.46
CA ARG A 242 18.72 38.07 13.35
C ARG A 242 18.65 36.73 14.07
N ARG A 243 17.54 36.50 14.78
CA ARG A 243 17.12 35.17 15.20
C ARG A 243 17.08 34.26 13.97
N THR A 244 18.08 33.39 13.83
CA THR A 244 17.97 32.15 13.05
C THR A 244 18.03 31.03 14.06
N ALA A 245 16.85 30.50 14.38
CA ALA A 245 16.67 29.29 15.14
C ALA A 245 17.23 28.10 14.34
N TRP A 246 18.26 27.46 14.87
CA TRP A 246 18.74 26.13 14.54
C TRP A 246 18.92 25.42 15.88
N GLY A 247 18.39 24.24 16.18
CA GLY A 247 17.36 23.42 15.57
C GLY A 247 16.82 22.55 16.70
N GLY A 248 15.50 22.50 16.87
CA GLY A 248 14.85 21.49 17.69
C GLY A 248 14.81 20.14 16.95
N PRO A 249 14.45 19.04 17.64
CA PRO A 249 14.40 17.71 17.05
C PRO A 249 13.35 17.63 15.94
N PRO A 250 13.50 16.75 14.94
CA PRO A 250 12.57 16.66 13.84
C PRO A 250 11.22 16.11 14.31
N SER A 251 10.22 16.99 14.35
CA SER A 251 8.82 16.62 14.50
C SER A 251 8.34 15.85 13.28
N ARG A 252 8.00 14.57 13.51
CA ARG A 252 7.03 13.72 12.80
C ARG A 252 6.59 14.22 11.41
N ARG A 253 6.98 13.46 10.38
CA ARG A 253 6.40 13.48 9.03
C ARG A 253 4.87 13.46 9.13
N ARG A 254 4.25 14.62 8.87
CA ARG A 254 2.84 14.70 8.50
C ARG A 254 2.76 14.12 7.09
N GLN A 255 2.32 12.86 7.00
CA GLN A 255 2.01 12.22 5.73
C GLN A 255 1.06 13.13 4.95
N GLN A 256 1.53 13.57 3.78
CA GLN A 256 0.69 14.21 2.79
C GLN A 256 -0.30 13.15 2.31
N ARG A 257 -1.57 13.31 2.69
CA ARG A 257 -2.66 12.62 2.01
C ARG A 257 -2.64 13.02 0.53
N PRO A 258 -2.83 12.08 -0.41
CA PRO A 258 -2.97 12.43 -1.82
C PRO A 258 -4.18 13.35 -1.99
N ARG A 259 -3.98 14.47 -2.70
CA ARG A 259 -5.07 15.29 -3.22
C ARG A 259 -5.82 14.46 -4.26
N THR A 260 -6.84 13.73 -3.82
CA THR A 260 -7.91 13.29 -4.71
C THR A 260 -8.61 14.54 -5.23
N GLY A 261 -8.59 14.75 -6.54
CA GLY A 261 -9.34 15.80 -7.21
C GLY A 261 -10.84 15.60 -6.97
N LEU A 262 -11.40 16.37 -6.06
CA LEU A 262 -12.83 16.63 -6.02
C LEU A 262 -13.15 17.62 -7.14
N GLN A 263 -13.67 17.08 -8.24
CA GLN A 263 -14.42 17.87 -9.21
C GLN A 263 -15.56 18.57 -8.47
N LYS A 264 -15.63 19.89 -8.57
CA LYS A 264 -16.84 20.65 -8.22
C LYS A 264 -17.95 20.17 -9.17
N PRO A 265 -19.15 19.80 -8.68
CA PRO A 265 -20.28 19.62 -9.58
C PRO A 265 -20.65 20.97 -10.19
N LEU A 266 -20.82 21.00 -11.52
CA LEU A 266 -21.43 22.13 -12.22
C LEU A 266 -22.85 22.36 -11.67
N PRO A 267 -23.36 23.60 -11.63
CA PRO A 267 -24.78 23.83 -11.37
C PRO A 267 -25.61 23.23 -12.52
N THR A 268 -26.43 22.23 -12.18
CA THR A 268 -27.44 21.67 -13.08
C THR A 268 -28.42 22.76 -13.49
N ARG A 269 -28.43 23.12 -14.78
CA ARG A 269 -29.53 23.86 -15.40
C ARG A 269 -30.81 23.04 -15.25
N ARG A 270 -31.83 23.60 -14.58
CA ARG A 270 -33.19 23.06 -14.55
C ARG A 270 -33.70 22.86 -15.98
N PRO A 271 -34.33 21.72 -16.32
CA PRO A 271 -35.12 21.64 -17.55
C PRO A 271 -36.32 22.58 -17.42
N ARG A 272 -36.48 23.46 -18.42
CA ARG A 272 -37.72 24.22 -18.60
C ARG A 272 -38.86 23.22 -18.77
N ARG A 273 -39.87 23.30 -17.90
CA ARG A 273 -41.18 22.68 -18.13
C ARG A 273 -41.69 23.21 -19.47
N ARG A 274 -41.89 22.31 -20.44
CA ARG A 274 -42.79 22.57 -21.58
C ARG A 274 -44.22 22.54 -21.01
N PRO A 275 -45.05 23.56 -21.26
CA PRO A 275 -46.47 23.44 -21.00
C PRO A 275 -47.09 22.45 -21.99
N ALA A 276 -48.01 21.64 -21.48
CA ALA A 276 -48.84 20.74 -22.25
C ALA A 276 -49.79 21.53 -23.16
N LEU A 277 -49.85 21.13 -24.42
CA LEU A 277 -50.97 21.24 -25.35
C LEU A 277 -50.84 20.05 -26.31
#